data_AF-A0A0E3ZKF1-F1
#
_entry.id   AF-A0A0E3ZKF1-F1
#
_cell.length_a   1.000
_cell.length_b   1.000
_cell.length_c   1.000
_cell.angle_alpha   90.00
_cell.angle_beta   90.00
_cell.angle_gamma   90.00
#
_symmetry.space_group_name_H-M   'P 1'
#
loop_
_entity.id
_entity.type
_entity.pdbx_description
1 polymer ?
#
loop_
_entity_poly.entity_id
_entity_poly.type
_entity_poly.pdbx_seq_one_letter_code
_entity_poly.pdbx_strand_id
1 'polypeptide(L)'
;MIEIGIFNGGSLKMWKDYFGSMATIVGVDINPGCKKYEEPGIEVVIGDQADPKFLQELSKQYPKFAVVIDDGGHRMEQQITTLEGLYAPLRDDGVYLCEDTHTSYMPAFGGGHLKTGTFIEYSKKLIDQLNAFHVEESPSLSKNYFTQATDSIHFYDSVVVIEKKSRIQPNQVVYGNQADFTYVAPSLSGKSP
;
A
#
# COMPACT_ATOMS: atom_id res chain seq x y z
N MET A 1 9.94 3.37 -11.46
CA MET A 1 9.38 2.42 -10.49
C MET A 1 10.41 2.20 -9.39
N ILE A 2 9.97 1.96 -8.16
CA ILE A 2 10.83 1.49 -7.08
C ILE A 2 10.46 0.04 -6.76
N GLU A 3 11.45 -0.83 -6.61
CA GLU A 3 11.31 -2.19 -6.12
C GLU A 3 12.21 -2.37 -4.90
N ILE A 4 11.63 -2.75 -3.77
CA ILE A 4 12.35 -3.14 -2.56
C ILE A 4 12.56 -4.65 -2.61
N GLY A 5 13.82 -5.09 -2.47
CA GLY A 5 14.24 -6.46 -2.71
C GLY A 5 14.75 -6.63 -4.13
N ILE A 6 16.04 -6.94 -4.30
CA ILE A 6 16.64 -7.18 -5.64
C ILE A 6 17.03 -8.65 -5.81
N PHE A 7 17.52 -9.29 -4.74
CA PHE A 7 17.99 -10.67 -4.75
C PHE A 7 18.98 -10.98 -5.89
N ASN A 8 18.51 -11.60 -6.98
CA ASN A 8 19.32 -11.98 -8.14
C ASN A 8 19.21 -11.00 -9.33
N GLY A 9 18.44 -9.92 -9.19
CA GLY A 9 18.24 -8.87 -10.21
C GLY A 9 17.35 -9.27 -11.39
N GLY A 10 16.69 -10.42 -11.34
CA GLY A 10 15.84 -10.90 -12.43
C GLY A 10 14.62 -10.01 -12.69
N SER A 11 13.92 -9.62 -11.63
CA SER A 11 12.74 -8.74 -11.68
C SER A 11 13.07 -7.36 -12.25
N LEU A 12 14.19 -6.75 -11.85
CA LEU A 12 14.60 -5.44 -12.37
C LEU A 12 14.70 -5.42 -13.90
N LYS A 13 15.26 -6.50 -14.49
CA LYS A 13 15.34 -6.66 -15.95
C LYS A 13 13.98 -6.89 -16.57
N MET A 14 13.15 -7.73 -15.96
CA MET A 14 11.77 -7.97 -16.40
C MET A 14 10.98 -6.65 -16.45
N TRP A 15 11.07 -5.81 -15.41
CA TRP A 15 10.34 -4.54 -15.36
C TRP A 15 10.85 -3.54 -16.39
N LYS A 16 12.17 -3.45 -16.58
CA LYS A 16 12.75 -2.64 -17.65
C LYS A 16 12.23 -3.06 -19.02
N ASP A 17 12.18 -4.36 -19.30
CA ASP A 17 11.68 -4.89 -20.57
C ASP A 17 10.17 -4.65 -20.74
N TYR A 18 9.39 -4.81 -19.66
CA TYR A 18 7.94 -4.62 -19.66
C TYR A 18 7.54 -3.16 -19.87
N PHE A 19 8.15 -2.22 -19.15
CA PHE A 19 7.82 -0.79 -19.25
C PHE A 19 8.54 -0.08 -20.40
N GLY A 20 9.57 -0.71 -20.98
CA GLY A 20 10.33 -0.19 -22.10
C GLY A 20 11.41 0.83 -21.71
N SER A 21 12.19 1.25 -22.70
CA SER A 21 13.46 1.98 -22.50
C SER A 21 13.35 3.38 -21.89
N MET A 22 12.14 3.93 -21.79
CA MET A 22 11.91 5.22 -21.13
C MET A 22 11.67 5.10 -19.63
N ALA A 23 11.50 3.87 -19.11
CA ALA A 23 11.31 3.63 -17.70
C ALA A 23 12.64 3.68 -16.94
N THR A 24 12.63 4.37 -15.81
CA THR A 24 13.68 4.23 -14.79
C THR A 24 13.20 3.22 -13.75
N ILE A 25 13.97 2.14 -13.60
CA ILE A 25 13.78 1.13 -12.56
C ILE A 25 14.78 1.42 -11.45
N VAL A 26 14.30 1.55 -10.22
CA VAL A 26 15.14 1.74 -9.03
C VAL A 26 14.96 0.51 -8.16
N GLY A 27 15.98 -0.34 -8.11
CA GLY A 27 16.03 -1.45 -7.16
C GLY A 27 16.63 -0.99 -5.83
N VAL A 28 16.10 -1.47 -4.72
CA VAL A 28 16.60 -1.20 -3.36
C VAL A 28 16.89 -2.51 -2.67
N ASP A 29 18.10 -2.64 -2.11
CA ASP A 29 18.47 -3.84 -1.35
C ASP A 29 19.46 -3.50 -0.23
N ILE A 30 19.39 -4.21 0.89
CA ILE A 30 20.34 -4.06 1.99
C ILE A 30 21.71 -4.63 1.63
N ASN A 31 21.77 -5.59 0.70
CA ASN A 31 23.00 -6.23 0.26
C ASN A 31 23.78 -5.33 -0.71
N PRO A 32 24.96 -4.80 -0.34
CA PRO A 32 25.75 -3.95 -1.24
C PRO A 32 26.19 -4.68 -2.51
N GLY A 33 26.22 -6.01 -2.51
CA GLY A 33 26.51 -6.83 -3.70
C GLY A 33 25.48 -6.68 -4.82
N CYS A 34 24.28 -6.17 -4.54
CA CYS A 34 23.26 -5.92 -5.57
C CYS A 34 23.62 -4.76 -6.50
N LYS A 35 24.61 -3.91 -6.15
CA LYS A 35 25.16 -2.89 -7.05
C LYS A 35 25.63 -3.44 -8.40
N LYS A 36 26.00 -4.72 -8.47
CA LYS A 36 26.39 -5.39 -9.73
C LYS A 36 25.26 -5.48 -10.77
N TYR A 37 24.01 -5.21 -10.38
CA TYR A 37 22.85 -5.23 -11.28
C TYR A 37 22.52 -3.85 -11.87
N GLU A 38 23.28 -2.80 -11.55
CA GLU A 38 23.15 -1.50 -12.20
C GLU A 38 23.48 -1.59 -13.69
N GLU A 39 22.64 -0.97 -14.52
CA GLU A 39 22.82 -0.87 -15.96
C GLU A 39 21.99 0.31 -16.50
N PRO A 40 22.16 0.74 -17.77
CA PRO A 40 21.34 1.83 -18.31
C PRO A 40 19.83 1.56 -18.15
N GLY A 41 19.12 2.43 -17.43
CA GLY A 41 17.69 2.28 -17.09
C GLY A 41 17.40 1.58 -15.76
N ILE A 42 18.41 1.01 -15.09
CA ILE A 42 18.32 0.37 -13.77
C ILE A 42 19.32 1.04 -12.82
N GLU A 43 18.80 1.69 -11.79
CA GLU A 43 19.57 2.23 -10.68
C GLU A 43 19.43 1.31 -9.46
N VAL A 44 20.49 1.12 -8.69
CA VAL A 44 20.43 0.34 -7.45
C VAL A 44 20.76 1.26 -6.28
N VAL A 45 19.92 1.27 -5.25
CA VAL A 45 20.15 2.01 -4.02
C VAL A 45 20.36 1.01 -2.90
N ILE A 46 21.42 1.19 -2.11
CA ILE A 46 21.70 0.31 -0.97
C ILE A 46 21.12 0.93 0.29
N GLY A 47 20.26 0.20 0.99
CA GLY A 47 19.62 0.66 2.21
C GLY A 47 18.69 -0.38 2.82
N ASP A 48 18.26 -0.10 4.06
CA ASP A 48 17.36 -0.97 4.80
C ASP A 48 15.92 -0.43 4.74
N GLN A 49 15.00 -1.24 4.21
CA GLN A 49 13.58 -0.86 4.17
C GLN A 49 12.95 -0.70 5.57
N ALA A 50 13.57 -1.27 6.61
CA ALA A 50 13.14 -1.08 7.99
C ALA A 50 13.53 0.30 8.56
N ASP A 51 14.35 1.10 7.86
CA ASP A 51 14.78 2.42 8.31
C ASP A 51 13.91 3.53 7.70
N PRO A 52 13.01 4.17 8.49
CA PRO A 52 12.17 5.26 7.99
C PRO A 52 12.96 6.47 7.50
N LYS A 53 14.17 6.72 8.02
CA LYS A 53 15.02 7.83 7.54
C LYS A 53 15.53 7.56 6.14
N PHE A 54 16.00 6.34 5.91
CA PHE A 54 16.40 5.89 4.58
C PHE A 54 15.23 6.01 3.58
N LEU A 55 14.03 5.53 3.93
CA LEU A 55 12.86 5.65 3.04
C LEU A 55 12.49 7.12 2.77
N GLN A 56 12.63 8.00 3.76
CA GLN A 56 12.43 9.42 3.55
C GLN A 56 13.47 10.01 2.58
N GLU A 57 14.75 9.65 2.71
CA GLU A 57 15.80 10.07 1.79
C GLU A 57 15.58 9.55 0.38
N LEU A 58 15.21 8.27 0.25
CA LEU A 58 14.85 7.63 -1.02
C LEU A 58 13.69 8.38 -1.70
N SER A 59 12.64 8.73 -0.95
CA SER A 59 11.49 9.48 -1.49
C SER A 59 11.84 10.90 -1.96
N LYS A 60 12.85 11.53 -1.34
CA LYS A 60 13.36 12.85 -1.76
C LYS A 60 14.21 12.74 -3.01
N GLN A 61 15.01 11.66 -3.12
CA GLN A 61 15.84 11.40 -4.28
C GLN A 61 14.98 11.05 -5.51
N TYR A 62 13.91 10.29 -5.31
CA TYR A 62 12.99 9.87 -6.37
C TYR A 62 11.56 10.33 -6.06
N PRO A 63 11.22 11.60 -6.29
CA PRO A 63 9.86 12.07 -6.05
C PRO A 63 8.91 11.56 -7.14
N LYS A 64 7.64 11.32 -6.79
CA LYS A 64 6.58 11.02 -7.77
C LYS A 64 6.90 9.80 -8.66
N PHE A 65 7.32 8.69 -8.07
CA PHE A 65 7.36 7.41 -8.78
C PHE A 65 5.94 6.88 -9.05
N ALA A 66 5.80 6.07 -10.10
CA ALA A 66 4.50 5.53 -10.52
C ALA A 66 4.12 4.20 -9.87
N VAL A 67 5.12 3.39 -9.51
CA VAL A 67 4.90 2.05 -8.93
C VAL A 67 5.91 1.83 -7.82
N VAL A 68 5.45 1.25 -6.71
CA VAL A 68 6.27 0.64 -5.66
C VAL A 68 5.92 -0.83 -5.56
N ILE A 69 6.95 -1.68 -5.57
CA ILE A 69 6.86 -3.08 -5.22
C ILE A 69 7.67 -3.31 -3.94
N ASP A 70 7.04 -3.87 -2.91
CA ASP A 70 7.71 -4.35 -1.72
C ASP A 70 7.81 -5.88 -1.75
N ASP A 71 8.97 -6.36 -2.18
CA ASP A 71 9.37 -7.77 -2.26
C ASP A 71 10.69 -8.01 -1.49
N GLY A 72 10.84 -7.32 -0.35
CA GLY A 72 12.10 -7.26 0.38
C GLY A 72 12.28 -8.37 1.43
N GLY A 73 12.41 -8.00 2.70
CA GLY A 73 12.70 -8.95 3.79
C GLY A 73 11.47 -9.68 4.36
N HIS A 74 10.26 -9.26 3.98
CA HIS A 74 8.95 -9.81 4.37
C HIS A 74 8.68 -9.91 5.88
N ARG A 75 9.46 -9.23 6.74
CA ARG A 75 9.07 -9.06 8.15
C ARG A 75 7.95 -8.04 8.24
N MET A 76 7.06 -8.22 9.21
CA MET A 76 5.86 -7.39 9.33
C MET A 76 6.18 -5.90 9.50
N GLU A 77 7.20 -5.59 10.30
CA GLU A 77 7.68 -4.21 10.50
C GLU A 77 8.26 -3.62 9.21
N GLN A 78 8.94 -4.42 8.39
CA GLN A 78 9.53 -3.98 7.13
C GLN A 78 8.44 -3.62 6.11
N GLN A 79 7.45 -4.49 5.93
CA GLN A 79 6.34 -4.24 5.00
C GLN A 79 5.51 -3.02 5.41
N ILE A 80 5.20 -2.88 6.70
CA ILE A 80 4.46 -1.73 7.23
C ILE A 80 5.27 -0.43 7.05
N THR A 81 6.56 -0.44 7.43
CA THR A 81 7.44 0.74 7.32
C THR A 81 7.59 1.20 5.88
N THR A 82 7.68 0.26 4.93
CA THR A 82 7.78 0.54 3.50
C THR A 82 6.52 1.21 2.97
N LEU A 83 5.34 0.67 3.32
CA LEU A 83 4.06 1.28 2.95
C LEU A 83 3.94 2.71 3.51
N GLU A 84 4.22 2.91 4.80
CA GLU A 84 4.13 4.23 5.44
C GLU A 84 5.13 5.24 4.85
N GLY A 85 6.34 4.80 4.51
CA GLY A 85 7.39 5.66 3.95
C GLY A 85 7.17 6.03 2.49
N LEU A 86 6.60 5.13 1.67
CA LEU A 86 6.58 5.29 0.22
C LEU A 86 5.19 5.54 -0.39
N TYR A 87 4.09 5.37 0.37
CA TYR A 87 2.75 5.61 -0.17
C TYR A 87 2.44 7.10 -0.43
N ALA A 88 2.83 7.98 0.49
CA ALA A 88 2.64 9.42 0.34
C ALA A 88 3.38 10.03 -0.88
N PRO A 89 4.67 9.71 -1.15
CA PRO A 89 5.40 10.23 -2.30
C PRO A 89 5.06 9.57 -3.66
N LEU A 90 4.31 8.45 -3.65
CA LEU A 90 3.75 7.83 -4.86
C LEU A 90 2.91 8.86 -5.63
N ARG A 91 2.92 8.81 -6.97
CA ARG A 91 2.07 9.68 -7.79
C ARG A 91 0.59 9.46 -7.48
N ASP A 92 -0.23 10.48 -7.71
CA ASP A 92 -1.69 10.41 -7.49
C ASP A 92 -2.40 9.41 -8.40
N ASP A 93 -1.73 8.86 -9.42
CA ASP A 93 -2.19 7.79 -10.31
C ASP A 93 -1.37 6.50 -10.15
N GLY A 94 -0.59 6.41 -9.08
CA GLY A 94 0.38 5.35 -8.86
C GLY A 94 -0.19 4.13 -8.13
N VAL A 95 0.62 3.06 -8.13
CA VAL A 95 0.27 1.78 -7.51
C VAL A 95 1.34 1.41 -6.48
N TYR A 96 0.92 1.04 -5.28
CA TYR A 96 1.76 0.35 -4.31
C TYR A 96 1.32 -1.11 -4.26
N LEU A 97 2.26 -2.05 -4.31
CA LEU A 97 1.98 -3.45 -4.05
C LEU A 97 3.02 -4.04 -3.09
N CYS A 98 2.54 -4.93 -2.23
CA CYS A 98 3.37 -5.70 -1.32
C CYS A 98 3.19 -7.19 -1.63
N GLU A 99 4.30 -7.86 -1.90
CA GLU A 99 4.38 -9.29 -2.18
C GLU A 99 4.63 -10.10 -0.91
N ASP A 100 4.48 -11.42 -1.02
CA ASP A 100 4.71 -12.38 0.06
C ASP A 100 3.97 -12.05 1.38
N THR A 101 2.74 -11.53 1.27
CA THR A 101 1.94 -11.19 2.45
C THR A 101 1.49 -12.42 3.24
N HIS A 102 1.63 -13.64 2.68
CA HIS A 102 1.41 -14.89 3.40
C HIS A 102 2.34 -15.05 4.63
N THR A 103 3.49 -14.37 4.63
CA THR A 103 4.40 -14.31 5.80
C THR A 103 3.75 -13.70 7.03
N SER A 104 2.66 -12.94 6.87
CA SER A 104 1.79 -12.48 7.97
C SER A 104 1.21 -13.62 8.82
N TYR A 105 1.18 -14.84 8.30
CA TYR A 105 0.70 -16.02 9.03
C TYR A 105 1.84 -16.87 9.62
N MET A 106 3.10 -16.52 9.36
CA MET A 106 4.27 -17.33 9.69
C MET A 106 5.04 -16.75 10.89
N PRO A 107 5.16 -17.48 12.03
CA PRO A 107 5.85 -16.98 13.21
C PRO A 107 7.30 -16.52 12.98
N ALA A 108 8.03 -17.16 12.05
CA ALA A 108 9.42 -16.82 11.73
C ALA A 108 9.60 -15.37 11.21
N PHE A 109 8.57 -14.81 10.59
CA PHE A 109 8.53 -13.45 10.04
C PHE A 109 7.83 -12.45 10.98
N GLY A 110 7.51 -12.88 12.20
CA GLY A 110 6.70 -12.11 13.14
C GLY A 110 5.19 -12.31 12.97
N GLY A 111 4.77 -13.20 12.06
CA GLY A 111 3.38 -13.50 11.74
C GLY A 111 2.62 -14.33 12.78
N GLY A 112 1.34 -14.55 12.48
CA GLY A 112 0.39 -15.39 13.20
C GLY A 112 -1.06 -15.07 12.79
N HIS A 113 -1.95 -16.07 12.77
CA HIS A 113 -3.35 -15.84 12.43
C HIS A 113 -4.01 -14.83 13.38
N LEU A 114 -4.62 -13.77 12.81
CA LEU A 114 -5.22 -12.63 13.54
C LEU A 114 -4.25 -11.89 14.49
N LYS A 115 -2.94 -12.03 14.26
CA LYS A 115 -1.95 -11.40 15.12
C LYS A 115 -1.84 -9.91 14.80
N THR A 116 -2.10 -9.08 15.80
CA THR A 116 -1.89 -7.63 15.73
C THR A 116 -0.44 -7.30 15.37
N GLY A 117 -0.26 -6.30 14.51
CA GLY A 117 1.07 -5.86 14.07
C GLY A 117 1.60 -6.63 12.86
N THR A 118 0.84 -7.59 12.32
CA THR A 118 1.14 -8.17 11.00
C THR A 118 0.70 -7.25 9.88
N PHE A 119 1.33 -7.37 8.71
CA PHE A 119 0.97 -6.56 7.55
C PHE A 119 -0.49 -6.78 7.15
N ILE A 120 -0.97 -8.03 7.07
CA ILE A 120 -2.38 -8.31 6.75
C ILE A 120 -3.35 -7.64 7.73
N GLU A 121 -3.11 -7.71 9.05
CA GLU A 121 -3.98 -7.05 10.03
C GLU A 121 -3.86 -5.51 9.98
N TYR A 122 -2.71 -4.98 9.56
CA TYR A 122 -2.55 -3.56 9.25
C TYR A 122 -3.38 -3.16 8.02
N SER A 123 -3.25 -3.89 6.90
CA SER A 123 -3.95 -3.62 5.64
C SER A 123 -5.46 -3.72 5.77
N LYS A 124 -5.98 -4.65 6.59
CA LYS A 124 -7.42 -4.77 6.86
C LYS A 124 -8.00 -3.49 7.48
N LYS A 125 -7.26 -2.81 8.36
CA LYS A 125 -7.69 -1.53 8.95
C LYS A 125 -7.77 -0.40 7.92
N LEU A 126 -7.01 -0.50 6.83
CA LEU A 126 -7.08 0.48 5.73
C LEU A 126 -8.42 0.41 4.98
N ILE A 127 -9.18 -0.70 5.08
CA ILE A 127 -10.52 -0.82 4.50
C ILE A 127 -11.47 0.20 5.15
N ASP A 128 -11.39 0.37 6.46
CA ASP A 128 -12.18 1.37 7.18
C ASP A 128 -11.76 2.78 6.76
N GLN A 129 -10.45 3.02 6.62
CA GLN A 129 -9.93 4.30 6.18
C GLN A 129 -10.32 4.66 4.73
N LEU A 130 -10.38 3.66 3.83
CA LEU A 130 -10.85 3.80 2.46
C LEU A 130 -12.31 4.30 2.41
N ASN A 131 -13.12 3.89 3.39
CA ASN A 131 -14.55 4.18 3.49
C ASN A 131 -14.87 5.34 4.45
N ALA A 132 -13.87 5.97 5.07
CA ALA A 132 -14.10 6.98 6.12
C ALA A 132 -14.88 8.23 5.65
N PHE A 133 -15.05 8.45 4.34
CA PHE A 133 -15.97 9.48 3.84
C PHE A 133 -17.44 9.22 4.16
N HIS A 134 -17.83 7.98 4.42
CA HIS A 134 -19.20 7.55 4.74
C HIS A 134 -19.50 7.52 6.24
N VAL A 135 -18.51 7.84 7.06
CA VAL A 135 -18.68 7.94 8.52
C VAL A 135 -19.15 9.35 8.82
N GLU A 136 -20.26 9.46 9.56
CA GLU A 136 -20.79 10.75 10.03
C GLU A 136 -19.85 11.34 11.08
N GLU A 137 -19.90 10.83 12.30
CA GLU A 137 -19.02 11.19 13.41
C GLU A 137 -18.63 9.92 14.17
N SER A 138 -17.33 9.64 14.25
CA SER A 138 -16.80 8.53 15.05
C SER A 138 -15.53 8.99 15.77
N PRO A 139 -15.41 8.78 17.10
CA PRO A 139 -14.18 9.07 17.82
C PRO A 139 -13.03 8.13 17.43
N SER A 140 -13.32 6.97 16.83
CA SER A 140 -12.32 5.96 16.49
C SER A 140 -11.90 5.95 15.01
N LEU A 141 -12.61 6.66 14.13
CA LEU A 141 -12.33 6.69 12.69
C LEU A 141 -12.57 8.08 12.12
N SER A 142 -11.47 8.78 11.82
CA SER A 142 -11.48 10.10 11.19
C SER A 142 -10.97 10.03 9.76
N LYS A 143 -11.47 10.92 8.90
CA LYS A 143 -10.98 11.08 7.52
C LYS A 143 -9.52 11.54 7.57
N ASN A 144 -8.64 10.87 6.84
CA ASN A 144 -7.21 11.22 6.78
C ASN A 144 -6.71 11.27 5.33
N TYR A 145 -5.40 11.44 5.17
CA TYR A 145 -4.76 11.45 3.85
C TYR A 145 -5.09 10.22 3.01
N PHE A 146 -5.07 9.03 3.61
CA PHE A 146 -5.37 7.78 2.91
C PHE A 146 -6.81 7.76 2.37
N THR A 147 -7.79 8.29 3.11
CA THR A 147 -9.18 8.43 2.63
C THR A 147 -9.27 9.30 1.37
N GLN A 148 -8.48 10.38 1.33
CA GLN A 148 -8.49 11.35 0.25
C GLN A 148 -7.62 10.95 -0.94
N ALA A 149 -6.73 9.96 -0.76
CA ALA A 149 -5.71 9.62 -1.75
C ALA A 149 -5.81 8.20 -2.30
N THR A 150 -6.74 7.35 -1.85
CA THR A 150 -6.76 5.91 -2.23
C THR A 150 -8.03 5.53 -2.96
N ASP A 151 -7.96 4.99 -4.17
CA ASP A 151 -9.13 4.52 -4.94
C ASP A 151 -9.61 3.15 -4.45
N SER A 152 -8.67 2.22 -4.29
CA SER A 152 -8.97 0.81 -4.11
C SER A 152 -7.88 0.10 -3.31
N ILE A 153 -8.26 -1.04 -2.71
CA ILE A 153 -7.35 -2.01 -2.11
C ILE A 153 -7.76 -3.39 -2.64
N HIS A 154 -6.83 -4.11 -3.23
CA HIS A 154 -7.03 -5.45 -3.78
C HIS A 154 -6.22 -6.45 -2.95
N PHE A 155 -6.89 -7.49 -2.48
CA PHE A 155 -6.26 -8.62 -1.81
C PHE A 155 -6.27 -9.81 -2.78
N TYR A 156 -5.09 -10.21 -3.22
CA TYR A 156 -4.87 -11.45 -3.95
C TYR A 156 -4.21 -12.48 -3.03
N ASP A 157 -4.08 -13.72 -3.49
CA ASP A 157 -3.28 -14.69 -2.75
C ASP A 157 -1.85 -14.18 -2.65
N SER A 158 -1.42 -13.94 -1.40
CA SER A 158 -0.09 -13.43 -1.04
C SER A 158 0.33 -12.06 -1.62
N VAL A 159 -0.61 -11.25 -2.12
CA VAL A 159 -0.30 -9.90 -2.61
C VAL A 159 -1.38 -8.92 -2.19
N VAL A 160 -0.99 -7.74 -1.72
CA VAL A 160 -1.89 -6.61 -1.49
C VAL A 160 -1.51 -5.46 -2.40
N VAL A 161 -2.47 -4.96 -3.19
CA VAL A 161 -2.29 -3.82 -4.10
C VAL A 161 -3.15 -2.66 -3.63
N ILE A 162 -2.60 -1.45 -3.62
CA ILE A 162 -3.27 -0.20 -3.24
C ILE A 162 -3.12 0.77 -4.40
N GLU A 163 -4.23 1.16 -5.02
CA GLU A 163 -4.24 2.14 -6.11
C GLU A 163 -4.49 3.54 -5.56
N LYS A 164 -3.60 4.45 -5.89
CA LYS A 164 -3.67 5.85 -5.47
C LYS A 164 -4.53 6.63 -6.46
N LYS A 165 -5.41 7.48 -5.93
CA LYS A 165 -6.23 8.44 -6.66
C LYS A 165 -6.76 9.51 -5.72
N SER A 166 -6.64 10.78 -6.14
CA SER A 166 -7.28 11.87 -5.41
C SER A 166 -8.80 11.68 -5.42
N ARG A 167 -9.38 11.66 -4.22
CA ARG A 167 -10.81 11.50 -3.97
C ARG A 167 -11.31 12.68 -3.15
N ILE A 168 -12.48 13.17 -3.55
CA ILE A 168 -13.28 14.08 -2.74
C ILE A 168 -14.41 13.31 -2.09
N GLN A 169 -14.93 13.83 -0.98
CA GLN A 169 -16.09 13.24 -0.32
C GLN A 169 -17.25 13.12 -1.34
N PRO A 170 -17.83 11.93 -1.54
CA PRO A 170 -18.95 11.76 -2.44
C PRO A 170 -20.18 12.51 -1.90
N ASN A 171 -20.90 13.17 -2.80
CA ASN A 171 -22.20 13.76 -2.49
C ASN A 171 -23.28 12.68 -2.62
N GLN A 172 -24.12 12.53 -1.59
CA GLN A 172 -25.33 11.74 -1.72
C GLN A 172 -26.37 12.55 -2.50
N VAL A 173 -26.82 12.03 -3.63
CA VAL A 173 -27.91 12.60 -4.43
C VAL A 173 -29.01 11.56 -4.54
N VAL A 174 -30.21 11.90 -4.12
CA VAL A 174 -31.39 11.03 -4.19
C VAL A 174 -32.23 11.46 -5.39
N TYR A 175 -32.52 10.52 -6.30
CA TYR A 175 -33.43 10.70 -7.42
C TYR A 175 -34.61 9.72 -7.31
N GLY A 176 -35.85 10.22 -7.40
CA GLY A 176 -37.08 9.42 -7.32
C GLY A 176 -38.21 10.15 -6.58
N ASN A 177 -39.44 9.65 -6.72
CA ASN A 177 -40.58 10.19 -5.97
C ASN A 177 -40.54 9.61 -4.55
N GLN A 178 -40.56 10.48 -3.53
CA GLN A 178 -40.37 10.09 -2.12
C GLN A 178 -41.43 9.07 -1.62
N ALA A 179 -42.55 8.95 -2.33
CA ALA A 179 -43.66 8.03 -2.05
C ALA A 179 -43.37 6.55 -2.37
N ASP A 180 -42.38 6.23 -3.22
CA ASP A 180 -42.05 4.84 -3.60
C ASP A 180 -40.94 4.21 -2.73
N PHE A 181 -40.37 4.99 -1.80
CA PHE A 181 -39.32 4.55 -0.88
C PHE A 181 -39.82 4.52 0.57
N THR A 182 -40.68 3.55 0.92
CA THR A 182 -40.79 3.10 2.32
C THR A 182 -39.74 2.03 2.57
N TYR A 183 -38.46 2.42 2.63
CA TYR A 183 -37.48 1.61 3.36
C TYR A 183 -37.67 1.93 4.85
N VAL A 184 -38.48 1.11 5.51
CA VAL A 184 -38.50 1.09 6.97
C VAL A 184 -37.22 0.39 7.40
N ALA A 185 -36.18 1.17 7.72
CA ALA A 185 -35.02 0.62 8.41
C ALA A 185 -35.55 -0.12 9.66
N PRO A 186 -35.15 -1.38 9.90
CA PRO A 186 -35.51 -2.06 11.14
C PRO A 186 -35.12 -1.14 12.29
N SER A 187 -36.07 -0.80 13.16
CA SER A 187 -35.72 -0.11 14.39
C SER A 187 -34.64 -0.95 15.08
N LEU A 188 -33.43 -0.40 15.24
CA LEU A 188 -32.43 -0.98 16.11
C LEU A 188 -32.91 -0.79 17.56
N SER A 189 -33.96 -1.53 17.91
CA SER A 189 -34.43 -1.69 19.28
C SER A 189 -33.59 -2.80 19.91
N GLY A 190 -32.52 -2.38 20.59
CA GLY A 190 -31.97 -3.00 21.80
C GLY A 190 -31.63 -4.50 21.78
N LYS A 191 -30.36 -4.78 22.05
CA LYS A 191 -29.96 -5.54 23.24
C LYS A 191 -28.45 -5.44 23.40
N SER A 192 -28.02 -4.68 24.39
CA SER A 192 -26.69 -4.83 24.98
C SER A 192 -26.60 -6.22 25.63
N PRO A 193 -25.58 -7.03 25.34
CA PRO A 193 -25.04 -7.97 26.30
C PRO A 193 -24.14 -7.25 27.32
#